data_AF-A0A7G8DPK8-F1
#
_entry.id   AF-A0A7G8DPK8-F1
#
_cell.length_a   1.000
_cell.length_b   1.000
_cell.length_c   1.000
_cell.angle_alpha   90.00
_cell.angle_beta   90.00
_cell.angle_gamma   90.00
#
_symmetry.space_group_name_H-M   'P 1'
#
loop_
_entity.id
_entity.type
_entity.pdbx_description
1 polymer ?
#
loop_
_entity_poly.entity_id
_entity_poly.type
_entity_poly.pdbx_seq_one_letter_code
_entity_poly.pdbx_strand_id
1 'polypeptide(L)' 'MLEGWMSNPTQPTVWPALLPTFLFFGGLASAALLTQLVG' A
#
# COMPACT_ATOMS: atom_id res chain seq x y z
N MET A 1 34.73 13.96 18.78
CA MET A 1 34.02 13.16 17.75
C MET A 1 33.21 12.11 18.49
N LEU A 2 31.94 12.41 18.77
CA LEU A 2 31.00 11.46 19.36
C LEU A 2 29.76 11.50 18.48
N GLU A 3 29.82 10.71 17.42
CA GLU A 3 28.74 10.48 16.47
C GLU A 3 27.69 9.65 17.21
N GLY A 4 26.81 10.33 17.92
CA GLY A 4 25.65 9.73 18.57
C GLY A 4 24.77 9.13 17.50
N TRP A 5 24.80 7.80 17.42
CA TRP A 5 24.03 6.97 16.52
C TRP A 5 22.58 7.46 16.46
N MET A 6 22.17 7.94 15.29
CA MET A 6 20.77 8.23 14.97
C MET A 6 19.97 6.95 15.19
N SER A 7 19.35 6.82 16.35
CA SER A 7 18.31 5.83 16.59
C SER A 7 17.11 6.26 15.76
N ASN A 8 17.06 5.82 14.50
CA ASN A 8 15.86 5.94 13.67
C ASN A 8 14.79 5.07 14.32
N PRO A 9 13.74 5.64 14.93
CA PRO A 9 12.67 4.82 15.46
C PRO A 9 11.98 4.18 14.26
N THR A 10 12.11 2.87 14.11
CA THR A 10 11.43 2.09 13.07
C THR A 10 9.93 2.32 13.20
N GLN A 11 9.40 3.31 12.47
CA GLN A 11 7.99 3.63 12.47
C GLN A 11 7.25 2.39 11.97
N PRO A 12 6.23 1.91 12.70
CA PRO A 12 5.42 0.80 12.22
C PRO A 12 4.77 1.23 10.90
N THR A 13 5.30 0.70 9.80
CA THR A 13 4.81 1.02 8.47
C THR A 13 3.54 0.21 8.27
N VAL A 14 2.39 0.90 8.21
CA VAL A 14 1.07 0.27 7.98
C VAL A 14 0.83 -0.10 6.52
N TRP A 15 1.66 0.42 5.62
CA TRP A 15 1.55 0.22 4.18
C TRP A 15 1.58 -1.25 3.73
N PRO A 16 2.50 -2.12 4.22
CA PRO A 16 2.51 -3.54 3.87
C PRO A 16 1.23 -4.26 4.30
N ALA A 17 0.64 -3.85 5.42
CA ALA A 17 -0.61 -4.43 5.92
C ALA A 17 -1.83 -4.01 5.09
N LEU A 18 -1.82 -2.81 4.53
CA LEU A 18 -2.91 -2.29 3.68
C LEU A 18 -2.77 -2.69 2.20
N LEU A 19 -1.56 -3.07 1.76
CA LEU A 19 -1.27 -3.46 0.38
C LEU A 19 -2.19 -4.56 -0.18
N PRO A 20 -2.45 -5.70 0.50
CA PRO A 20 -3.32 -6.74 -0.05
C PRO A 20 -4.76 -6.26 -0.24
N THR A 21 -5.29 -5.50 0.72
CA THR A 21 -6.62 -4.90 0.63
C THR A 21 -6.72 -3.91 -0.53
N PHE A 22 -5.70 -3.05 -0.69
CA PHE A 22 -5.64 -2.11 -1.80
C PHE A 22 -5.62 -2.82 -3.17
N LEU A 23 -4.82 -3.87 -3.32
CA LEU A 23 -4.75 -4.66 -4.56
C LEU A 23 -6.08 -5.36 -4.87
N PHE A 24 -6.76 -5.89 -3.85
CA PHE A 24 -8.07 -6.52 -4.01
C PHE A 24 -9.12 -5.54 -4.54
N PHE A 25 -9.27 -4.38 -3.88
CA PHE A 25 -10.22 -3.36 -4.31
C PHE A 25 -9.84 -2.73 -5.65
N GLY A 26 -8.55 -2.53 -5.91
CA GLY A 26 -8.06 -2.03 -7.19
C GLY A 26 -8.38 -2.98 -8.35
N GLY A 27 -8.19 -4.29 -8.16
CA GLY A 27 -8.58 -5.29 -9.15
C GLY A 27 -10.09 -5.33 -9.39
N LEU A 28 -10.88 -5.23 -8.33
CA LEU A 28 -12.35 -5.23 -8.42
C LEU A 28 -12.88 -3.98 -9.14
N ALA A 29 -12.31 -2.80 -8.86
CA ALA A 29 -12.61 -1.56 -9.56
C ALA A 29 -12.22 -1.63 -11.04
N SER A 30 -11.07 -2.21 -11.36
CA SER A 30 -10.63 -2.40 -12.75
C SER A 30 -11.57 -3.33 -13.52
N ALA A 31 -11.97 -4.46 -12.93
CA ALA A 31 -12.96 -5.37 -13.52
C ALA A 31 -14.33 -4.69 -13.70
N ALA A 32 -14.76 -3.89 -12.71
CA ALA A 32 -15.98 -3.10 -12.78
C ALA A 32 -15.95 -2.10 -13.95
N LEU A 33 -14.84 -1.39 -14.14
CA LEU A 33 -14.68 -0.46 -15.27
C LEU A 33 -14.68 -1.20 -16.61
N LEU A 34 -14.01 -2.36 -16.70
CA LEU A 34 -13.99 -3.17 -17.91
C LEU A 34 -15.39 -3.69 -18.26
N THR A 35 -16.18 -4.16 -17.30
CA THR A 35 -17.55 -4.61 -17.57
C THR A 35 -18.45 -3.46 -18.00
N GLN A 36 -18.26 -2.24 -17.46
CA GLN A 36 -19.00 -1.06 -17.90
C GLN A 36 -18.61 -0.59 -19.32
N LEU A 37 -17.40 -0.93 -19.78
CA LEU A 37 -16.90 -0.51 -21.11
C LEU A 37 -17.21 -1.54 -22.21
N VAL A 38 -17.37 -2.81 -21.83
CA VAL A 38 -17.72 -3.92 -22.72
C VAL A 38 -19.23 -4.18 -22.79
N GLY A 39 -19.98 -3.78 -21.75
CA GLY A 39 -21.43 -3.93 -21.63
C GLY A 39 -22.25 -2.88 -22.37
#